data_AF-A0A4Q7QNR6-F1
#
_entry.id   AF-A0A4Q7QNR6-F1
#
_cell.length_a   1.000
_cell.length_b   1.000
_cell.length_c   1.000
_cell.angle_alpha   90.00
_cell.angle_beta   90.00
_cell.angle_gamma   90.00
#
_symmetry.space_group_name_H-M   'P 1'
#
loop_
_entity.id
_entity.type
_entity.pdbx_description
1 polymer ?
#
loop_
_entity_poly.entity_id
_entity_poly.type
_entity_poly.pdbx_seq_one_letter_code
_entity_poly.pdbx_strand_id
1 'polypeptide(L)'
;MTQNLGCNHAVGRSIQVTAGGGELFTYVYKADDPQYESPRPYFHPIRTLTGDLVSVYRPWDHLWHKGMSWSLPHFGHDNFWGGPTYTKENGYKPLDNNGSQDHDRVDALDVSDDQVRFAHHLSWHRQGGEHVVDEVRTITVRLADDGWVLVYETAMTNVSGELIQIGSPTTAGRPNAGYGGLFWRGPRSFTNGTILAPQGKGGDELRGQRAPWMGFTARQDETDTASTIIVADAADNVRHPPEWFVRSEDFAAVCPAPFFTEELPFPANDTLRLRYAVLIADGLTDDNRAKSLAAQAQKALAT
;
A
#
# COMPACT_ATOMS: atom_id res chain seq x y z
N MET A 1 -6.16 -25.41 -16.77
CA MET A 1 -5.60 -25.92 -15.51
C MET A 1 -6.17 -25.07 -14.40
N THR A 2 -6.73 -25.67 -13.36
CA THR A 2 -7.15 -24.91 -12.17
C THR A 2 -5.91 -24.24 -11.59
N GLN A 3 -5.96 -22.92 -11.40
CA GLN A 3 -4.88 -22.23 -10.71
C GLN A 3 -5.07 -22.49 -9.22
N ASN A 4 -4.07 -23.08 -8.58
CA ASN A 4 -4.04 -23.24 -7.13
C ASN A 4 -3.03 -22.24 -6.56
N LEU A 5 -3.34 -21.69 -5.40
CA LEU A 5 -2.41 -20.87 -4.64
C LEU A 5 -1.35 -21.73 -3.95
N GLY A 6 -0.18 -21.13 -3.74
CA GLY A 6 0.92 -21.71 -2.99
C GLY A 6 1.74 -20.62 -2.30
N CYS A 7 2.60 -21.00 -1.37
CA CYS A 7 3.44 -20.07 -0.64
C CYS A 7 4.82 -20.67 -0.36
N ASN A 8 5.87 -19.93 -0.70
CA ASN A 8 7.24 -20.22 -0.27
C ASN A 8 7.63 -19.27 0.86
N HIS A 9 8.10 -19.79 1.98
CA HIS A 9 8.53 -18.99 3.13
C HIS A 9 10.05 -19.01 3.26
N ALA A 10 10.70 -17.91 2.91
CA ALA A 10 12.08 -17.65 3.31
C ALA A 10 12.07 -17.17 4.76
N VAL A 11 12.21 -18.11 5.70
CA VAL A 11 12.11 -17.86 7.14
C VAL A 11 13.04 -16.75 7.59
N GLY A 12 12.50 -15.79 8.34
CA GLY A 12 13.22 -14.60 8.81
C GLY A 12 13.45 -13.53 7.74
N ARG A 13 12.79 -13.61 6.58
CA ARG A 13 12.97 -12.68 5.46
C ARG A 13 11.67 -12.30 4.74
N SER A 14 11.01 -13.26 4.09
CA SER A 14 9.88 -12.98 3.20
C SER A 14 8.96 -14.20 2.99
N ILE A 15 7.74 -13.94 2.53
CA ILE A 15 6.89 -14.95 1.89
C ILE A 15 6.72 -14.61 0.41
N GLN A 16 6.61 -15.63 -0.43
CA GLN A 16 6.32 -15.51 -1.85
C GLN A 16 5.04 -16.29 -2.15
N VAL A 17 4.00 -15.61 -2.59
CA VAL A 17 2.73 -16.24 -2.96
C VAL A 17 2.71 -16.52 -4.45
N THR A 18 2.27 -17.71 -4.83
CA THR A 18 2.23 -18.18 -6.23
C THR A 18 0.84 -18.62 -6.64
N ALA A 19 0.51 -18.56 -7.93
CA ALA A 19 -0.65 -19.19 -8.53
C ALA A 19 -0.24 -19.98 -9.78
N GLY A 20 -0.61 -21.26 -9.86
CA GLY A 20 -0.30 -22.09 -11.04
C GLY A 20 1.20 -22.19 -11.37
N GLY A 21 2.06 -22.05 -10.36
CA GLY A 21 3.53 -22.04 -10.50
C GLY A 21 4.16 -20.68 -10.81
N GLY A 22 3.37 -19.65 -11.12
CA GLY A 22 3.83 -18.26 -11.29
C GLY A 22 3.82 -17.47 -9.99
N GLU A 23 4.79 -16.57 -9.79
CA GLU A 23 4.81 -15.65 -8.65
C GLU A 23 3.73 -14.58 -8.79
N LEU A 24 2.88 -14.42 -7.77
CA LEU A 24 1.98 -13.28 -7.65
C LEU A 24 2.68 -12.09 -6.98
N PHE A 25 3.32 -12.34 -5.85
CA PHE A 25 4.14 -11.33 -5.18
C PHE A 25 5.12 -11.94 -4.18
N THR A 26 6.13 -11.16 -3.82
CA THR A 26 6.93 -11.37 -2.62
C THR A 26 6.62 -10.29 -1.59
N TYR A 27 6.27 -10.70 -0.37
CA TYR A 27 6.15 -9.83 0.80
C TYR A 27 7.39 -9.98 1.68
N VAL A 28 8.22 -8.95 1.69
CA VAL A 28 9.41 -8.88 2.53
C VAL A 28 9.00 -8.27 3.86
N TYR A 29 9.01 -9.06 4.93
CA TYR A 29 8.66 -8.59 6.28
C TYR A 29 9.87 -8.19 7.11
N LYS A 30 11.08 -8.63 6.74
CA LYS A 30 12.33 -8.17 7.35
C LYS A 30 13.16 -7.41 6.32
N ALA A 31 12.83 -6.13 6.14
CA ALA A 31 13.58 -5.24 5.27
C ALA A 31 14.85 -4.74 5.97
N ASP A 32 15.96 -4.66 5.23
CA ASP A 32 17.27 -4.18 5.67
C ASP A 32 17.69 -2.89 4.94
N ASP A 33 16.70 -2.13 4.49
CA ASP A 33 16.91 -0.85 3.81
C ASP A 33 17.70 0.15 4.70
N PRO A 34 18.36 1.16 4.11
CA PRO A 34 18.98 2.23 4.90
C PRO A 34 17.96 3.00 5.75
N GLN A 35 18.37 3.52 6.91
CA GLN A 35 17.50 4.31 7.81
C GLN A 35 16.76 5.44 7.10
N TYR A 36 17.43 6.14 6.19
CA TYR A 36 16.85 7.22 5.37
C TYR A 36 15.64 6.76 4.53
N GLU A 37 15.50 5.47 4.26
CA GLU A 37 14.40 4.89 3.48
C GLU A 37 13.29 4.30 4.36
N SER A 38 13.37 4.47 5.69
CA SER A 38 12.47 3.90 6.71
C SER A 38 12.23 2.40 6.51
N PRO A 39 13.13 1.54 7.04
CA PRO A 39 13.03 0.10 6.88
C PRO A 39 11.67 -0.41 7.35
N ARG A 40 10.93 -1.07 6.47
CA ARG A 40 9.56 -1.52 6.73
C ARG A 40 9.15 -2.65 5.82
N PRO A 41 8.12 -3.44 6.16
CA PRO A 41 7.62 -4.46 5.27
C PRO A 41 7.02 -3.90 3.97
N TYR A 42 7.24 -4.62 2.87
CA TYR A 42 6.76 -4.21 1.54
C TYR A 42 6.44 -5.40 0.62
N PHE A 43 5.65 -5.13 -0.41
CA PHE A 43 5.32 -6.06 -1.49
C PHE A 43 6.09 -5.69 -2.75
N HIS A 44 7.05 -6.52 -3.15
CA HIS A 44 7.70 -6.45 -4.46
C HIS A 44 8.50 -7.75 -4.74
N PRO A 45 8.44 -8.30 -5.96
CA PRO A 45 7.58 -7.90 -7.07
C PRO A 45 6.09 -8.12 -6.77
N ILE A 46 5.22 -7.54 -7.59
CA ILE A 46 3.76 -7.79 -7.65
C ILE A 46 3.44 -8.01 -9.12
N ARG A 47 2.72 -9.08 -9.46
CA ARG A 47 2.49 -9.52 -10.83
C ARG A 47 1.02 -9.86 -11.08
N THR A 48 0.59 -9.74 -12.33
CA THR A 48 -0.68 -10.31 -12.79
C THR A 48 -0.61 -11.85 -12.88
N LEU A 49 -1.73 -12.51 -13.18
CA LEU A 49 -1.75 -13.97 -13.37
C LEU A 49 -0.93 -14.42 -14.58
N THR A 50 -0.79 -13.57 -15.60
CA THR A 50 0.07 -13.85 -16.76
C THR A 50 1.55 -13.52 -16.53
N GLY A 51 1.89 -12.90 -15.39
CA GLY A 51 3.27 -12.65 -14.95
C GLY A 51 3.77 -11.21 -15.17
N ASP A 52 2.93 -10.32 -15.71
CA ASP A 52 3.30 -8.91 -15.93
C ASP A 52 3.57 -8.19 -14.61
N LEU A 53 4.71 -7.50 -14.51
CA LEU A 53 5.10 -6.77 -13.31
C LEU A 53 4.29 -5.48 -13.15
N VAL A 54 3.63 -5.30 -12.01
CA VAL A 54 2.78 -4.12 -11.73
C VAL A 54 3.31 -3.29 -10.57
N SER A 55 4.58 -3.41 -10.19
CA SER A 55 5.20 -2.57 -9.16
C SER A 55 6.67 -2.27 -9.45
N VAL A 56 7.19 -1.17 -8.92
CA VAL A 56 8.62 -0.84 -8.98
C VAL A 56 9.23 -0.72 -7.59
N TYR A 57 10.50 -1.08 -7.46
CA TYR A 57 11.23 -1.02 -6.21
C TYR A 57 12.44 -0.09 -6.34
N ARG A 58 12.58 0.81 -5.35
CA ARG A 58 13.70 1.73 -5.17
C ARG A 58 14.06 2.51 -6.45
N PRO A 59 13.08 3.15 -7.12
CA PRO A 59 13.35 3.91 -8.34
C PRO A 59 14.29 5.09 -8.04
N TRP A 60 15.20 5.41 -8.97
CA TRP A 60 16.24 6.45 -8.80
C TRP A 60 15.71 7.81 -8.32
N ASP A 61 14.47 8.16 -8.65
CA ASP A 61 13.83 9.42 -8.27
C ASP A 61 13.30 9.42 -6.83
N HIS A 62 13.02 8.24 -6.26
CA HIS A 62 12.44 8.07 -4.93
C HIS A 62 12.90 6.72 -4.33
N LEU A 63 14.11 6.66 -3.77
CA LEU A 63 14.70 5.41 -3.27
C LEU A 63 13.84 4.73 -2.19
N TRP A 64 13.11 5.50 -1.39
CA TRP A 64 12.23 4.98 -0.35
C TRP A 64 10.90 4.39 -0.86
N HIS A 65 10.62 4.40 -2.17
CA HIS A 65 9.44 3.73 -2.73
C HIS A 65 9.70 2.23 -2.94
N LYS A 66 8.87 1.38 -2.33
CA LYS A 66 9.08 -0.07 -2.23
C LYS A 66 7.87 -0.85 -2.72
N GLY A 67 7.60 -0.85 -4.03
CA GLY A 67 6.43 -1.51 -4.61
C GLY A 67 5.12 -1.04 -3.97
N MET A 68 4.53 -1.87 -3.12
CA MET A 68 3.44 -1.46 -2.21
C MET A 68 3.86 -1.58 -0.74
N SER A 69 3.57 -0.57 0.08
CA SER A 69 3.88 -0.60 1.52
C SER A 69 2.97 0.36 2.30
N TRP A 70 2.87 0.16 3.61
CA TRP A 70 2.28 1.17 4.49
C TRP A 70 3.21 2.39 4.55
N SER A 71 2.73 3.52 4.04
CA SER A 71 3.46 4.78 3.95
C SER A 71 2.91 5.77 4.96
N LEU A 72 3.76 6.27 5.86
CA LEU A 72 3.33 7.26 6.85
C LEU A 72 4.40 8.34 7.03
N PRO A 73 4.38 9.39 6.18
CA PRO A 73 5.39 10.44 6.21
C PRO A 73 5.23 11.45 7.37
N HIS A 74 4.09 11.42 8.07
CA HIS A 74 3.74 12.36 9.14
C HIS A 74 3.02 11.61 10.26
N PHE A 75 3.78 11.24 11.29
CA PHE A 75 3.33 10.60 12.51
C PHE A 75 3.82 11.43 13.70
N GLY A 76 3.10 12.50 14.01
CA GLY A 76 3.64 13.58 14.83
C GLY A 76 4.84 14.22 14.14
N HIS A 77 6.03 14.04 14.70
CA HIS A 77 7.27 14.51 14.10
C HIS A 77 8.01 13.43 13.30
N ASP A 78 7.58 12.17 13.37
CA ASP A 78 8.27 11.02 12.79
C ASP A 78 7.81 10.73 11.35
N ASN A 79 8.71 10.14 10.56
CA ASN A 79 8.47 9.68 9.19
C ASN A 79 8.74 8.16 9.12
N PHE A 80 7.71 7.37 8.83
CA PHE A 80 7.81 5.92 8.63
C PHE A 80 7.68 5.51 7.15
N TRP A 81 7.76 6.46 6.23
CA TRP A 81 7.78 6.21 4.78
C TRP A 81 9.18 6.33 4.16
N GLY A 82 10.05 7.12 4.78
CA GLY A 82 11.39 7.39 4.29
C GLY A 82 11.49 8.71 3.53
N GLY A 83 12.71 9.05 3.15
CA GLY A 83 13.04 10.23 2.37
C GLY A 83 13.08 11.52 3.18
N PRO A 84 12.95 12.67 2.50
CA PRO A 84 12.89 13.95 3.17
C PRO A 84 11.50 14.19 3.79
N THR A 85 11.48 14.88 4.92
CA THR A 85 10.25 15.32 5.61
C THR A 85 9.87 16.72 5.12
N TYR A 86 8.59 16.94 4.83
CA TYR A 86 8.10 18.27 4.45
C TYR A 86 7.73 19.10 5.68
N THR A 87 8.13 20.36 5.70
CA THR A 87 7.59 21.38 6.61
C THR A 87 7.19 22.63 5.83
N LYS A 88 6.19 23.36 6.32
CA LYS A 88 5.79 24.64 5.71
C LYS A 88 6.92 25.66 5.66
N GLU A 89 7.79 25.67 6.66
CA GLU A 89 8.90 26.61 6.77
C GLU A 89 10.04 26.31 5.79
N ASN A 90 10.45 25.03 5.69
CA ASN A 90 11.70 24.66 5.00
C ASN A 90 11.50 23.80 3.73
N GLY A 91 10.26 23.45 3.40
CA GLY A 91 9.96 22.49 2.35
C GLY A 91 10.45 21.09 2.70
N TYR A 92 10.82 20.30 1.69
CA TYR A 92 11.42 18.98 1.89
C TYR A 92 12.88 19.10 2.33
N LYS A 93 13.19 18.54 3.51
CA LYS A 93 14.55 18.43 4.03
C LYS A 93 14.81 17.02 4.54
N PRO A 94 16.05 16.49 4.38
CA PRO A 94 16.46 15.33 5.15
C PRO A 94 16.48 15.72 6.63
N LEU A 95 15.70 15.04 7.45
CA LEU A 95 15.68 15.18 8.91
C LEU A 95 16.03 13.83 9.53
N ASP A 96 16.52 13.87 10.77
CA ASP A 96 16.79 12.69 11.58
C ASP A 96 15.52 12.18 12.29
N ASN A 97 14.47 11.94 11.50
CA ASN A 97 13.16 11.50 11.99
C ASN A 97 12.60 10.28 11.23
N ASN A 98 13.41 9.59 10.43
CA ASN A 98 12.99 8.41 9.70
C ASN A 98 12.98 7.20 10.64
N GLY A 99 11.81 6.69 11.02
CA GLY A 99 11.63 5.49 11.85
C GLY A 99 11.61 4.18 11.05
N SER A 100 11.41 3.07 11.75
CA SER A 100 11.31 1.70 11.19
C SER A 100 10.01 0.99 11.61
N GLN A 101 9.61 0.00 10.82
CA GLN A 101 8.57 -0.98 11.15
C GLN A 101 9.25 -2.35 11.19
N ASP A 102 9.54 -2.86 12.38
CA ASP A 102 10.40 -4.03 12.57
C ASP A 102 9.57 -5.29 12.83
N HIS A 103 9.91 -6.38 12.14
CA HIS A 103 9.27 -7.67 12.35
C HIS A 103 9.69 -8.33 13.65
N ASP A 104 8.69 -8.69 14.45
CA ASP A 104 8.90 -9.40 15.72
C ASP A 104 8.78 -10.90 15.55
N ARG A 105 7.60 -11.35 15.10
CA ARG A 105 7.27 -12.78 14.97
C ARG A 105 6.15 -13.02 13.98
N VAL A 106 6.16 -14.19 13.36
CA VAL A 106 5.03 -14.71 12.60
C VAL A 106 4.01 -15.28 13.59
N ASP A 107 2.74 -14.91 13.41
CA ASP A 107 1.61 -15.44 14.18
C ASP A 107 0.98 -16.62 13.44
N ALA A 108 0.76 -16.50 12.13
CA ALA A 108 0.18 -17.55 11.31
C ALA A 108 0.66 -17.51 9.85
N LEU A 109 0.72 -18.69 9.23
CA LEU A 109 0.82 -18.88 7.79
C LEU A 109 -0.08 -20.05 7.39
N ASP A 110 -1.26 -19.73 6.86
CA ASP A 110 -2.25 -20.70 6.42
C ASP A 110 -2.28 -20.75 4.89
N VAL A 111 -2.22 -21.96 4.32
CA VAL A 111 -2.17 -22.17 2.86
C VAL A 111 -3.19 -23.23 2.45
N SER A 112 -4.09 -22.86 1.55
CA SER A 112 -5.02 -23.73 0.82
C SER A 112 -4.94 -23.47 -0.68
N ASP A 113 -5.63 -24.28 -1.48
CA ASP A 113 -5.67 -24.12 -2.94
C ASP A 113 -6.28 -22.77 -3.37
N ASP A 114 -7.15 -22.18 -2.55
CA ASP A 114 -7.93 -20.97 -2.86
C ASP A 114 -7.57 -19.76 -1.98
N GLN A 115 -6.76 -19.95 -0.93
CA GLN A 115 -6.39 -18.88 -0.01
C GLN A 115 -4.95 -19.04 0.52
N VAL A 116 -4.23 -17.92 0.62
CA VAL A 116 -3.03 -17.81 1.48
C VAL A 116 -3.26 -16.71 2.49
N ARG A 117 -3.07 -17.01 3.77
CA ARG A 117 -3.14 -16.02 4.86
C ARG A 117 -1.83 -15.98 5.62
N PHE A 118 -1.27 -14.80 5.79
CA PHE A 118 -0.08 -14.55 6.61
C PHE A 118 -0.37 -13.47 7.64
N ALA A 119 -0.09 -13.75 8.90
CA ALA A 119 -0.25 -12.81 10.00
C ALA A 119 1.05 -12.71 10.79
N HIS A 120 1.44 -11.50 11.16
CA HIS A 120 2.65 -11.25 11.94
C HIS A 120 2.52 -10.01 12.83
N HIS A 121 3.43 -9.91 13.79
CA HIS A 121 3.58 -8.75 14.65
C HIS A 121 4.75 -7.89 14.20
N LEU A 122 4.56 -6.59 14.36
CA LEU A 122 5.51 -5.54 14.04
C LEU A 122 5.62 -4.58 15.23
N SER A 123 6.82 -4.10 15.50
CA SER A 123 7.11 -3.02 16.45
C SER A 123 7.67 -1.83 15.70
N TRP A 124 7.09 -0.64 15.91
CA TRP A 124 7.57 0.56 15.22
C TRP A 124 8.48 1.37 16.13
N HIS A 125 9.63 1.76 15.61
CA HIS A 125 10.61 2.54 16.34
C HIS A 125 10.84 3.89 15.67
N ARG A 126 10.87 4.97 16.45
CA ARG A 126 11.41 6.26 16.01
C ARG A 126 12.86 6.08 15.55
N GLN A 127 13.41 7.06 14.82
CA GLN A 127 14.82 7.00 14.42
C GLN A 127 15.77 6.84 15.63
N GLY A 128 15.41 7.39 16.79
CA GLY A 128 16.16 7.25 18.04
C GLY A 128 16.04 5.89 18.74
N GLY A 129 15.23 4.96 18.21
CA GLY A 129 15.02 3.62 18.75
C GLY A 129 13.87 3.49 19.77
N GLU A 130 13.13 4.57 20.03
CA GLU A 130 11.96 4.52 20.92
C GLU A 130 10.80 3.78 20.26
N HIS A 131 10.25 2.78 20.95
CA HIS A 131 9.10 1.99 20.50
C HIS A 131 7.79 2.76 20.73
N VAL A 132 7.01 2.94 19.66
CA VAL A 132 5.82 3.83 19.67
C VAL A 132 4.54 3.18 19.18
N VAL A 133 4.63 2.09 18.40
CA VAL A 133 3.45 1.36 17.92
C VAL A 133 3.69 -0.14 18.01
N ASP A 134 2.70 -0.85 18.56
CA ASP A 134 2.52 -2.28 18.35
C ASP A 134 1.57 -2.49 17.18
N GLU A 135 1.95 -3.29 16.19
CA GLU A 135 1.12 -3.60 15.05
C GLU A 135 0.90 -5.10 14.87
N VAL A 136 -0.35 -5.47 14.57
CA VAL A 136 -0.70 -6.77 13.99
C VAL A 136 -1.12 -6.55 12.56
N ARG A 137 -0.43 -7.22 11.63
CA ARG A 137 -0.73 -7.12 10.20
C ARG A 137 -1.10 -8.49 9.64
N THR A 138 -2.19 -8.53 8.88
CA THR A 138 -2.66 -9.73 8.18
C THR A 138 -2.73 -9.46 6.69
N ILE A 139 -2.28 -10.43 5.90
CA ILE A 139 -2.31 -10.43 4.44
C ILE A 139 -3.08 -11.67 4.03
N THR A 140 -4.18 -11.50 3.32
CA THR A 140 -4.99 -12.60 2.81
C THR A 140 -5.05 -12.51 1.29
N VAL A 141 -4.73 -13.59 0.59
CA VAL A 141 -4.70 -13.65 -0.88
C VAL A 141 -5.76 -14.64 -1.34
N ARG A 142 -6.51 -14.26 -2.38
CA ARG A 142 -7.52 -15.11 -3.02
C ARG A 142 -7.44 -14.95 -4.53
N LEU A 143 -7.77 -16.00 -5.27
CA LEU A 143 -8.08 -15.87 -6.68
C LEU A 143 -9.44 -15.18 -6.87
N ALA A 144 -9.57 -14.43 -7.96
CA ALA A 144 -10.80 -13.76 -8.37
C ALA A 144 -11.10 -14.11 -9.84
N ASP A 145 -12.28 -13.74 -10.32
CA ASP A 145 -12.73 -14.12 -11.67
C ASP A 145 -11.83 -13.50 -12.76
N ASP A 146 -11.40 -12.26 -12.55
CA ASP A 146 -10.61 -11.49 -13.52
C ASP A 146 -9.14 -11.25 -13.09
N GLY A 147 -8.66 -11.95 -12.06
CA GLY A 147 -7.34 -11.73 -11.49
C GLY A 147 -7.17 -12.35 -10.11
N TRP A 148 -6.51 -11.63 -9.20
CA TRP A 148 -6.37 -12.04 -7.81
C TRP A 148 -6.47 -10.84 -6.88
N VAL A 149 -6.84 -11.08 -5.63
CA VAL A 149 -7.06 -10.05 -4.62
C VAL A 149 -6.16 -10.28 -3.42
N LEU A 150 -5.52 -9.21 -2.96
CA LEU A 150 -4.84 -9.11 -1.68
C LEU A 150 -5.67 -8.27 -0.73
N VAL A 151 -6.11 -8.85 0.38
CA VAL A 151 -6.67 -8.12 1.51
C VAL A 151 -5.54 -7.80 2.47
N TYR A 152 -5.32 -6.51 2.70
CA TYR A 152 -4.35 -5.96 3.62
C TYR A 152 -5.10 -5.48 4.86
N GLU A 153 -4.72 -5.97 6.03
CA GLU A 153 -5.30 -5.59 7.32
C GLU A 153 -4.18 -5.17 8.27
N THR A 154 -4.36 -4.04 8.94
CA THR A 154 -3.46 -3.58 9.98
C THR A 154 -4.25 -3.11 11.19
N ALA A 155 -3.77 -3.49 12.37
CA ALA A 155 -4.21 -2.96 13.65
C ALA A 155 -2.98 -2.38 14.36
N MET A 156 -2.90 -1.06 14.47
CA MET A 156 -1.81 -0.31 15.08
C MET A 156 -2.26 0.24 16.42
N THR A 157 -1.59 -0.12 17.52
CA THR A 157 -1.85 0.38 18.87
C THR A 157 -0.77 1.39 19.25
N ASN A 158 -1.16 2.59 19.67
CA ASN A 158 -0.23 3.62 20.11
C ASN A 158 0.30 3.28 21.50
N VAL A 159 1.58 2.95 21.61
CA VAL A 159 2.24 2.62 22.89
C VAL A 159 3.24 3.70 23.34
N SER A 160 3.30 4.83 22.64
CA SER A 160 4.22 5.95 22.95
C SER A 160 3.92 6.64 24.29
N GLY A 161 2.72 6.45 24.84
CA GLY A 161 2.27 7.15 26.05
C GLY A 161 1.80 8.59 25.83
N GLU A 162 1.80 9.08 24.58
CA GLU A 162 1.32 10.42 24.21
C GLU A 162 0.31 10.41 23.05
N LEU A 163 -0.36 11.55 22.85
CA LEU A 163 -1.21 11.76 21.68
C LEU A 163 -0.34 12.03 20.45
N ILE A 164 -0.54 11.27 19.38
CA ILE A 164 0.16 11.46 18.10
C ILE A 164 -0.82 11.99 17.06
N GLN A 165 -0.42 13.00 16.30
CA GLN A 165 -1.19 13.50 15.16
C GLN A 165 -0.72 12.80 13.89
N ILE A 166 -1.56 11.94 13.31
CA ILE A 166 -1.25 11.28 12.04
C ILE A 166 -1.75 12.16 10.90
N GLY A 167 -0.92 12.40 9.90
CA GLY A 167 -1.24 13.37 8.85
C GLY A 167 -0.55 13.04 7.53
N SER A 168 -0.32 14.09 6.76
CA SER A 168 0.38 14.04 5.49
C SER A 168 1.11 15.35 5.23
N PRO A 169 1.94 15.47 4.18
CA PRO A 169 2.49 16.76 3.79
C PRO A 169 1.43 17.84 3.55
N THR A 170 0.20 17.47 3.16
CA THR A 170 -0.91 18.44 3.05
C THR A 170 -1.28 19.03 4.40
N THR A 171 -1.40 18.22 5.46
CA THR A 171 -1.65 18.73 6.82
C THR A 171 -0.48 19.57 7.34
N ALA A 172 0.75 19.23 6.92
CA ALA A 172 1.96 20.01 7.18
C ALA A 172 2.11 21.28 6.30
N GLY A 173 1.14 21.58 5.44
CA GLY A 173 1.07 22.83 4.66
C GLY A 173 1.53 22.74 3.20
N ARG A 174 1.77 21.54 2.64
CA ARG A 174 2.04 21.32 1.20
C ARG A 174 0.74 21.02 0.45
N PRO A 175 0.14 21.97 -0.27
CA PRO A 175 -1.13 21.70 -0.95
C PRO A 175 -1.05 20.50 -1.89
N ASN A 176 -2.08 19.65 -1.85
CA ASN A 176 -2.27 18.53 -2.78
C ASN A 176 -1.18 17.43 -2.72
N ALA A 177 -0.52 17.27 -1.57
CA ALA A 177 0.49 16.24 -1.32
C ALA A 177 0.05 15.28 -0.19
N GLY A 178 -1.22 14.88 -0.20
CA GLY A 178 -1.84 14.20 0.92
C GLY A 178 -1.64 12.69 0.97
N TYR A 179 -0.45 12.20 0.64
CA TYR A 179 -0.13 10.77 0.77
C TYR A 179 0.09 10.39 2.25
N GLY A 180 -0.37 9.20 2.61
CA GLY A 180 -0.34 8.66 3.98
C GLY A 180 -1.36 7.53 4.11
N GLY A 181 -0.90 6.29 3.93
CA GLY A 181 -1.74 5.09 3.84
C GLY A 181 -1.05 3.93 3.10
N LEU A 182 -1.82 2.97 2.59
CA LEU A 182 -1.31 1.85 1.79
C LEU A 182 -0.94 2.33 0.38
N PHE A 183 0.32 2.66 0.16
CA PHE A 183 0.78 3.28 -1.08
C PHE A 183 1.32 2.24 -2.05
N TRP A 184 0.78 2.23 -3.27
CA TRP A 184 1.31 1.47 -4.39
C TRP A 184 2.06 2.38 -5.37
N ARG A 185 3.24 1.95 -5.79
CA ARG A 185 4.06 2.56 -6.85
C ARG A 185 4.15 1.63 -8.06
N GLY A 186 3.60 2.07 -9.19
CA GLY A 186 3.66 1.32 -10.45
C GLY A 186 5.00 1.41 -11.17
N PRO A 187 5.24 0.54 -12.17
CA PRO A 187 6.39 0.60 -13.07
C PRO A 187 6.50 1.94 -13.81
N ARG A 188 7.69 2.26 -14.33
CA ARG A 188 7.88 3.50 -15.12
C ARG A 188 7.08 3.51 -16.41
N SER A 189 6.86 2.35 -17.03
CA SER A 189 6.00 2.17 -18.21
C SER A 189 4.57 2.67 -17.97
N PHE A 190 4.13 2.75 -16.71
CA PHE A 190 2.78 3.19 -16.36
C PHE A 190 2.64 4.71 -16.24
N THR A 191 3.72 5.46 -16.44
CA THR A 191 3.66 6.93 -16.52
C THR A 191 2.72 7.36 -17.64
N ASN A 192 1.86 8.33 -17.39
CA ASN A 192 0.76 8.74 -18.27
C ASN A 192 -0.32 7.66 -18.50
N GLY A 193 -0.40 6.65 -17.62
CA GLY A 193 -1.51 5.72 -17.60
C GLY A 193 -2.83 6.36 -17.15
N THR A 194 -3.88 5.56 -17.02
CA THR A 194 -5.22 6.06 -16.69
C THR A 194 -5.60 5.69 -15.28
N ILE A 195 -6.02 6.68 -14.49
CA ILE A 195 -6.63 6.46 -13.18
C ILE A 195 -8.09 6.08 -13.39
N LEU A 196 -8.52 5.08 -12.63
CA LEU A 196 -9.88 4.54 -12.64
C LEU A 196 -10.59 4.94 -11.36
N ALA A 197 -11.82 5.42 -11.45
CA ALA A 197 -12.64 5.76 -10.29
C ALA A 197 -14.14 5.51 -10.57
N PRO A 198 -15.01 5.43 -9.55
CA PRO A 198 -16.45 5.26 -9.74
C PRO A 198 -17.09 6.31 -10.65
N GLN A 199 -16.59 7.53 -10.59
CA GLN A 199 -17.01 8.69 -11.39
C GLN A 199 -16.49 8.66 -12.85
N GLY A 200 -15.62 7.72 -13.19
CA GLY A 200 -15.03 7.55 -14.52
C GLY A 200 -13.51 7.60 -14.53
N LYS A 201 -12.94 7.39 -15.71
CA LYS A 201 -11.50 7.50 -15.98
C LYS A 201 -11.00 8.94 -15.94
N GLY A 202 -9.76 9.11 -15.51
CA GLY A 202 -9.08 10.42 -15.47
C GLY A 202 -7.58 10.31 -15.26
N GLY A 203 -6.98 11.44 -14.89
CA GLY A 203 -5.58 11.61 -14.51
C GLY A 203 -5.44 12.22 -13.10
N ASP A 204 -4.43 13.06 -12.94
CA ASP A 204 -4.06 13.69 -11.67
C ASP A 204 -5.17 14.56 -11.04
N GLU A 205 -6.17 14.99 -11.82
CA GLU A 205 -7.34 15.73 -11.33
C GLU A 205 -8.25 14.91 -10.38
N LEU A 206 -8.08 13.59 -10.35
CA LEU A 206 -8.76 12.71 -9.39
C LEU A 206 -8.09 12.71 -8.00
N ARG A 207 -6.90 13.32 -7.85
CA ARG A 207 -6.20 13.44 -6.57
C ARG A 207 -6.98 14.32 -5.59
N GLY A 208 -7.10 13.84 -4.34
CA GLY A 208 -7.87 14.47 -3.27
C GLY A 208 -9.38 14.18 -3.35
N GLN A 209 -9.88 13.52 -4.40
CA GLN A 209 -11.29 13.15 -4.45
C GLN A 209 -11.56 11.96 -3.53
N ARG A 210 -12.78 11.93 -2.96
CA ARG A 210 -13.24 10.82 -2.12
C ARG A 210 -13.95 9.76 -2.96
N ALA A 211 -13.58 8.50 -2.79
CA ALA A 211 -14.20 7.37 -3.48
C ALA A 211 -14.04 6.06 -2.68
N PRO A 212 -14.98 5.10 -2.77
CA PRO A 212 -14.84 3.79 -2.10
C PRO A 212 -13.74 2.92 -2.72
N TRP A 213 -13.30 3.23 -3.93
CA TRP A 213 -12.19 2.59 -4.61
C TRP A 213 -11.58 3.55 -5.63
N MET A 214 -10.30 3.36 -5.94
CA MET A 214 -9.66 3.90 -7.14
C MET A 214 -8.68 2.86 -7.69
N GLY A 215 -8.27 3.03 -8.93
CA GLY A 215 -7.34 2.13 -9.59
C GLY A 215 -6.49 2.80 -10.65
N PHE A 216 -5.70 1.98 -11.33
CA PHE A 216 -4.78 2.42 -12.37
C PHE A 216 -4.73 1.35 -13.47
N THR A 217 -4.73 1.77 -14.73
CA THR A 217 -4.53 0.88 -15.88
C THR A 217 -3.55 1.48 -16.86
N ALA A 218 -2.63 0.67 -17.37
CA ALA A 218 -1.58 1.12 -18.27
C ALA A 218 -1.02 -0.05 -19.09
N ARG A 219 -0.26 0.30 -20.14
CA ARG A 219 0.49 -0.65 -20.96
C ARG A 219 1.82 -1.01 -20.30
N GLN A 220 2.26 -2.23 -20.57
CA GLN A 220 3.55 -2.75 -20.12
C GLN A 220 4.63 -2.51 -21.18
N ASP A 221 5.83 -2.18 -20.73
CA ASP A 221 7.02 -2.32 -21.56
C ASP A 221 7.38 -3.81 -21.67
N GLU A 222 8.19 -4.16 -22.68
CA GLU A 222 8.70 -5.51 -22.95
C GLU A 222 7.67 -6.54 -23.47
N THR A 223 6.44 -6.55 -22.94
CA THR A 223 5.42 -7.55 -23.28
C THR A 223 4.33 -7.05 -24.24
N ASP A 224 4.21 -5.72 -24.45
CA ASP A 224 3.10 -5.07 -25.19
C ASP A 224 1.69 -5.52 -24.72
N THR A 225 1.61 -5.90 -23.44
CA THR A 225 0.36 -6.17 -22.75
C THR A 225 -0.07 -4.93 -21.97
N ALA A 226 -1.07 -5.09 -21.12
CA ALA A 226 -1.50 -4.07 -20.18
C ALA A 226 -1.86 -4.74 -18.86
N SER A 227 -1.94 -3.96 -17.81
CA SER A 227 -2.38 -4.45 -16.50
C SER A 227 -3.22 -3.40 -15.79
N THR A 228 -4.00 -3.87 -14.82
CA THR A 228 -4.87 -3.04 -14.01
C THR A 228 -4.70 -3.38 -12.53
N ILE A 229 -4.69 -2.35 -11.69
CA ILE A 229 -4.81 -2.45 -10.24
C ILE A 229 -6.07 -1.69 -9.80
N ILE A 230 -6.85 -2.28 -8.89
CA ILE A 230 -7.92 -1.59 -8.16
C ILE A 230 -7.62 -1.71 -6.66
N VAL A 231 -7.71 -0.60 -5.94
CA VAL A 231 -7.67 -0.58 -4.48
C VAL A 231 -9.06 -0.18 -3.98
N ALA A 232 -9.64 -1.01 -3.11
CA ALA A 232 -10.91 -0.77 -2.45
C ALA A 232 -10.69 -0.53 -0.95
N ASP A 233 -11.38 0.48 -0.42
CA ASP A 233 -11.36 0.85 0.99
C ASP A 233 -12.53 0.18 1.73
N ALA A 234 -12.25 -0.41 2.90
CA ALA A 234 -13.27 -1.05 3.71
C ALA A 234 -14.20 0.00 4.36
N ALA A 235 -15.50 -0.30 4.40
CA ALA A 235 -16.53 0.64 4.87
C ALA A 235 -16.41 1.01 6.36
N ASP A 236 -15.71 0.19 7.14
CA ASP A 236 -15.40 0.38 8.56
C ASP A 236 -14.08 1.13 8.81
N ASN A 237 -13.33 1.50 7.76
CA ASN A 237 -12.15 2.34 7.90
C ASN A 237 -12.53 3.74 8.38
N VAL A 238 -11.64 4.34 9.18
CA VAL A 238 -11.77 5.76 9.53
C VAL A 238 -11.78 6.61 8.27
N ARG A 239 -12.70 7.59 8.23
CA ARG A 239 -12.91 8.50 7.10
C ARG A 239 -13.28 7.80 5.79
N HIS A 240 -13.87 6.60 5.82
CA HIS A 240 -14.49 6.00 4.63
C HIS A 240 -15.54 6.93 3.98
N PRO A 241 -15.59 7.02 2.63
CA PRO A 241 -14.49 6.71 1.72
C PRO A 241 -13.34 7.72 1.88
N PRO A 242 -12.06 7.31 1.83
CA PRO A 242 -10.93 8.22 2.06
C PRO A 242 -10.79 9.19 0.88
N GLU A 243 -10.06 10.27 1.11
CA GLU A 243 -9.44 11.01 0.01
C GLU A 243 -8.31 10.16 -0.59
N TRP A 244 -8.08 10.30 -1.89
CA TRP A 244 -7.09 9.49 -2.60
C TRP A 244 -5.89 10.31 -3.03
N PHE A 245 -4.69 9.82 -2.73
CA PHE A 245 -3.50 10.28 -3.40
C PHE A 245 -3.24 9.41 -4.63
N VAL A 246 -3.46 10.00 -5.81
CA VAL A 246 -3.16 9.37 -7.11
C VAL A 246 -2.22 10.25 -7.92
N ARG A 247 -1.42 9.60 -8.77
CA ARG A 247 -0.56 10.25 -9.76
C ARG A 247 -0.48 9.38 -11.00
N SER A 248 -0.44 10.03 -12.16
CA SER A 248 -0.20 9.43 -13.47
C SER A 248 0.96 10.10 -14.20
N GLU A 249 1.04 11.44 -14.19
CA GLU A 249 1.96 12.20 -15.03
C GLU A 249 3.44 12.04 -14.62
N ASP A 250 3.76 12.19 -13.33
CA ASP A 250 5.12 12.02 -12.82
C ASP A 250 5.51 10.54 -12.71
N PHE A 251 4.53 9.73 -12.30
CA PHE A 251 4.63 8.30 -12.08
C PHE A 251 3.27 7.74 -11.68
N ALA A 252 3.06 6.44 -11.90
CA ALA A 252 1.87 5.74 -11.45
C ALA A 252 1.88 5.55 -9.92
N ALA A 253 0.88 6.08 -9.24
CA ALA A 253 0.61 5.80 -7.84
C ALA A 253 -0.87 5.82 -7.52
N VAL A 254 -1.25 4.97 -6.56
CA VAL A 254 -2.58 4.88 -5.96
C VAL A 254 -2.38 4.66 -4.47
N CYS A 255 -3.01 5.51 -3.66
CA CYS A 255 -2.94 5.43 -2.20
C CYS A 255 -4.26 5.94 -1.61
N PRO A 256 -5.07 5.08 -0.98
CA PRO A 256 -6.12 5.57 -0.09
C PRO A 256 -5.43 6.30 1.07
N ALA A 257 -5.81 7.55 1.30
CA ALA A 257 -5.14 8.44 2.23
C ALA A 257 -6.15 8.99 3.26
N PRO A 258 -6.46 8.24 4.32
CA PRO A 258 -7.38 8.71 5.36
C PRO A 258 -6.87 9.97 6.10
N PHE A 259 -5.59 10.32 5.96
CA PHE A 259 -4.95 11.49 6.61
C PHE A 259 -4.58 12.59 5.60
N PHE A 260 -5.30 12.68 4.48
CA PHE A 260 -4.97 13.60 3.39
C PHE A 260 -5.10 15.07 3.83
N THR A 261 -6.30 15.61 4.08
CA THR A 261 -6.47 17.05 4.38
C THR A 261 -6.47 17.39 5.87
N GLU A 262 -6.81 16.43 6.72
CA GLU A 262 -6.94 16.62 8.16
C GLU A 262 -6.05 15.64 8.92
N GLU A 263 -5.47 16.08 10.04
CA GLU A 263 -4.78 15.16 10.95
C GLU A 263 -5.79 14.26 11.66
N LEU A 264 -5.41 13.02 11.91
CA LEU A 264 -6.14 12.08 12.75
C LEU A 264 -5.45 12.01 14.12
N PRO A 265 -6.13 12.43 15.20
CA PRO A 265 -5.65 12.21 16.56
C PRO A 265 -5.55 10.71 16.85
N PHE A 266 -4.40 10.27 17.34
CA PHE A 266 -4.14 8.89 17.76
C PHE A 266 -3.70 8.87 19.23
N PRO A 267 -4.66 8.85 20.18
CA PRO A 267 -4.37 8.87 21.61
C PRO A 267 -3.53 7.68 22.08
N ALA A 268 -2.84 7.83 23.20
CA ALA A 268 -2.13 6.72 23.84
C ALA A 268 -3.09 5.57 24.18
N ASN A 269 -2.66 4.34 23.91
CA ASN A 269 -3.39 3.08 24.06
C ASN A 269 -4.57 2.87 23.09
N ASP A 270 -4.90 3.84 22.24
CA ASP A 270 -5.91 3.62 21.19
C ASP A 270 -5.33 2.70 20.11
N THR A 271 -6.24 2.04 19.38
CA THR A 271 -5.86 1.17 18.25
C THR A 271 -6.59 1.57 16.98
N LEU A 272 -5.82 1.97 15.97
CA LEU A 272 -6.30 2.27 14.63
C LEU A 272 -6.35 0.97 13.80
N ARG A 273 -7.50 0.68 13.19
CA ARG A 273 -7.69 -0.45 12.29
C ARG A 273 -7.99 0.04 10.89
N LEU A 274 -7.28 -0.52 9.92
CA LEU A 274 -7.47 -0.21 8.51
C LEU A 274 -7.38 -1.47 7.67
N ARG A 275 -8.28 -1.55 6.68
CA ARG A 275 -8.40 -2.70 5.81
C ARG A 275 -8.65 -2.28 4.36
N TYR A 276 -7.91 -2.89 3.45
CA TYR A 276 -7.98 -2.59 2.01
C TYR A 276 -7.96 -3.88 1.20
N ALA A 277 -8.64 -3.89 0.07
CA ALA A 277 -8.49 -4.95 -0.93
C ALA A 277 -7.79 -4.39 -2.16
N VAL A 278 -6.78 -5.08 -2.64
CA VAL A 278 -6.00 -4.74 -3.83
C VAL A 278 -6.20 -5.84 -4.85
N LEU A 279 -6.96 -5.56 -5.91
CA LEU A 279 -7.14 -6.48 -7.03
C LEU A 279 -6.10 -6.17 -8.11
N ILE A 280 -5.42 -7.22 -8.58
CA ILE A 280 -4.48 -7.16 -9.69
C ILE A 280 -5.03 -7.99 -10.85
N ALA A 281 -5.12 -7.39 -12.04
CA ALA A 281 -5.69 -8.00 -13.23
C ALA A 281 -4.85 -7.71 -14.48
N ASP A 282 -4.93 -8.63 -15.44
CA ASP A 282 -4.39 -8.47 -16.79
C ASP A 282 -5.24 -7.51 -17.64
N GLY A 283 -4.64 -6.88 -18.64
CA GLY A 283 -5.31 -6.08 -19.66
C GLY A 283 -5.71 -4.66 -19.25
N LEU A 284 -6.05 -3.87 -20.27
CA LEU A 284 -6.63 -2.53 -20.11
C LEU A 284 -8.05 -2.62 -19.55
N THR A 285 -8.47 -1.57 -18.86
CA THR A 285 -9.76 -1.52 -18.19
C THR A 285 -10.56 -0.28 -18.60
N ASP A 286 -11.79 -0.51 -19.04
CA ASP A 286 -12.80 0.53 -19.24
C ASP A 286 -13.64 0.74 -17.97
N ASP A 287 -14.59 1.69 -18.01
CA ASP A 287 -15.40 2.04 -16.83
C ASP A 287 -16.27 0.87 -16.32
N ASN A 288 -16.74 0.00 -17.22
CA ASN A 288 -17.59 -1.12 -16.85
C ASN A 288 -16.77 -2.23 -16.19
N ARG A 289 -15.63 -2.56 -16.80
CA ARG A 289 -14.68 -3.51 -16.24
C ARG A 289 -14.13 -3.00 -14.91
N ALA A 290 -13.82 -1.71 -14.77
CA ALA A 290 -13.35 -1.12 -13.52
C ALA A 290 -14.36 -1.34 -12.37
N LYS A 291 -15.66 -1.13 -12.64
CA LYS A 291 -16.74 -1.39 -11.67
C LYS A 291 -16.83 -2.88 -11.31
N SER A 292 -16.67 -3.79 -12.27
CA SER A 292 -16.65 -5.24 -12.02
C SER A 292 -15.48 -5.64 -11.11
N LEU A 293 -14.26 -5.18 -11.44
CA LEU A 293 -13.06 -5.44 -10.66
C LEU A 293 -13.19 -4.87 -9.24
N ALA A 294 -13.70 -3.65 -9.11
CA ALA A 294 -13.95 -3.05 -7.80
C ALA A 294 -14.95 -3.85 -6.97
N ALA A 295 -16.02 -4.36 -7.56
CA ALA A 295 -16.98 -5.22 -6.86
C ALA A 295 -16.34 -6.53 -6.38
N GLN A 296 -15.43 -7.13 -7.16
CA GLN A 296 -14.66 -8.31 -6.73
C GLN A 296 -13.73 -7.98 -5.55
N ALA A 297 -13.00 -6.85 -5.61
CA ALA A 297 -12.17 -6.39 -4.51
C ALA A 297 -12.98 -6.15 -3.23
N GLN A 298 -14.12 -5.46 -3.35
CA GLN A 298 -15.02 -5.16 -2.23
C GLN A 298 -15.64 -6.43 -1.63
N LYS A 299 -16.00 -7.42 -2.44
CA LYS A 299 -16.48 -8.73 -1.97
C LYS A 299 -15.44 -9.41 -1.07
N ALA A 300 -14.16 -9.30 -1.39
CA ALA A 300 -13.08 -9.89 -0.58
C ALA A 300 -12.92 -9.23 0.80
N LEU A 301 -13.41 -7.99 1.00
CA LEU A 301 -13.42 -7.33 2.31
C LEU A 301 -14.54 -7.82 3.24
N ALA A 302 -15.56 -8.46 2.68
CA ALA A 302 -16.71 -8.98 3.43
C ALA A 302 -16.54 -10.43 3.92
N THR A 303 -15.44 -11.09 3.53
CA THR A 303 -15.12 -12.50 3.83
C THR A 303 -13.97 -12.62 4.79
#